data_AF-A0A939YHJ5-F1
#
_entry.id   AF-A0A939YHJ5-F1
#
_cell.length_a   1.000
_cell.length_b   1.000
_cell.length_c   1.000
_cell.angle_alpha   90.00
_cell.angle_beta   90.00
_cell.angle_gamma   90.00
#
_symmetry.space_group_name_H-M   'P 1'
#
loop_
_entity.id
_entity.type
_entity.pdbx_description
1 polymer ?
#
loop_
_entity_poly.entity_id
_entity_poly.type
_entity_poly.pdbx_seq_one_letter_code
_entity_poly.pdbx_strand_id
1 'polypeptide(L)'
;MKKHYFYPLLLCTAICISACSKDDAGSTPSGSATDKPVSLIGQEAKAYQQRMEVPKVADNTMFIVHSTTKYGVTYTEEWDKVNRTQRWAAYSITDANAVSIWNRNNWKGSIWKGAYWDGDPFQEDSIIPYMYRTHASDHYNNGLDRGHIVNSNDRLMSQNANGQTFYLSNMQPQNNGFNSGIWLNMENWVHNLGFNKSKRNALYIAKGGTTISTASVPSPFLNSSEISALNHGRSVTIRVPRYFWMAILLKDKNNQYHAIAFWAEHRDNQDTNIKNYTISIDELEARTGIDFFPNLPDDVETEVEAKKVLTEWSW
;
A
#
# COMPACT_ATOMS: atom_id res chain seq x y z
N MET A 1 -3.39 72.81 8.01
CA MET A 1 -3.68 71.47 7.45
C MET A 1 -2.36 70.76 7.18
N LYS A 2 -1.90 69.90 8.09
CA LYS A 2 -0.68 69.10 7.93
C LYS A 2 -1.07 67.77 7.27
N LYS A 3 -0.49 67.46 6.11
CA LYS A 3 -0.70 66.19 5.39
C LYS A 3 0.23 65.13 5.98
N HIS A 4 -0.33 64.07 6.54
CA HIS A 4 0.43 62.88 6.95
C HIS A 4 0.63 61.97 5.74
N TYR A 5 1.88 61.68 5.41
CA TYR A 5 2.24 60.65 4.42
C TYR A 5 2.47 59.33 5.16
N PHE A 6 1.63 58.33 4.85
CA PHE A 6 1.82 56.94 5.28
C PHE A 6 2.82 56.28 4.32
N TYR A 7 3.96 55.82 4.84
CA TYR A 7 4.88 54.92 4.14
C TYR A 7 4.49 53.48 4.50
N PRO A 8 4.19 52.59 3.55
CA PRO A 8 4.05 51.17 3.85
C PRO A 8 5.44 50.55 4.00
N LEU A 9 5.72 50.02 5.18
CA LEU A 9 6.90 49.22 5.50
C LEU A 9 6.77 47.88 4.76
N LEU A 10 7.51 47.69 3.66
CA LEU A 10 7.67 46.37 3.03
C LEU A 10 8.52 45.49 3.94
N LEU A 11 7.89 44.50 4.57
CA LEU A 11 8.58 43.46 5.34
C LEU A 11 9.09 42.38 4.36
N CYS A 12 10.32 42.53 3.87
CA CYS A 12 11.01 41.46 3.14
C CYS A 12 11.48 40.39 4.12
N THR A 13 10.68 39.35 4.36
CA THR A 13 11.15 38.12 4.99
C THR A 13 11.92 37.28 3.97
N ALA A 14 13.24 37.40 3.98
CA ALA A 14 14.13 36.46 3.32
C ALA A 14 14.05 35.11 4.05
N ILE A 15 13.48 34.11 3.38
CA ILE A 15 13.53 32.71 3.85
C ILE A 15 14.86 32.14 3.36
N CYS A 16 15.86 32.10 4.25
CA CYS A 16 17.08 31.36 4.01
C CYS A 16 16.77 29.86 4.11
N ILE A 17 16.76 29.15 2.97
CA ILE A 17 16.74 27.69 2.94
C ILE A 17 18.17 27.23 3.18
N SER A 18 18.50 26.89 4.43
CA SER A 18 19.73 26.14 4.74
C SER A 18 19.48 24.67 4.43
N ALA A 19 19.99 24.21 3.29
CA ALA A 19 20.19 22.81 3.00
C ALA A 19 21.26 22.26 3.95
N CYS A 20 20.86 21.42 4.90
CA CYS A 20 21.78 20.66 5.74
C CYS A 20 21.63 19.17 5.39
N SER A 21 22.55 18.71 4.55
CA SER A 21 22.94 17.31 4.42
C SER A 21 23.39 16.76 5.78
N LYS A 22 22.64 15.83 6.35
CA LYS A 22 23.14 14.90 7.36
C LYS A 22 22.50 13.53 7.14
N ASP A 23 23.35 12.58 6.82
CA ASP A 23 23.08 11.16 6.79
C ASP A 23 22.64 10.68 8.17
N ASP A 24 21.39 10.25 8.29
CA ASP A 24 20.95 9.36 9.35
C ASP A 24 20.02 8.29 8.75
N ALA A 25 20.53 7.07 8.73
CA ALA A 25 19.75 5.89 8.42
C ALA A 25 18.66 5.70 9.50
N GLY A 26 17.41 5.67 9.07
CA GLY A 26 16.28 5.20 9.87
C GLY A 26 15.66 6.27 10.78
N SER A 27 14.87 7.16 10.21
CA SER A 27 13.78 7.78 10.99
C SER A 27 12.49 7.77 10.18
N THR A 28 11.60 6.86 10.58
CA THR A 28 10.17 6.94 10.25
C THR A 28 9.62 8.24 10.85
N PRO A 29 8.66 8.94 10.22
CA PRO A 29 8.16 10.21 10.74
C PRO A 29 7.63 10.03 12.18
N SER A 30 8.12 10.86 13.09
CA SER A 30 7.79 10.85 14.52
C SER A 30 6.39 11.43 14.82
N GLY A 31 5.34 10.86 14.22
CA GLY A 31 4.08 10.75 14.95
C GLY A 31 4.32 9.78 16.11
N SER A 32 3.82 10.05 17.32
CA SER A 32 3.92 9.09 18.44
C SER A 32 3.48 7.72 17.93
N ALA A 33 4.42 6.78 17.79
CA ALA A 33 4.12 5.45 17.30
C ALA A 33 3.19 4.80 18.32
N THR A 34 1.92 4.65 17.96
CA THR A 34 0.91 4.00 18.79
C THR A 34 0.48 2.72 18.12
N ASP A 35 -0.03 1.78 18.89
CA ASP A 35 -0.71 0.58 18.36
C ASP A 35 -2.11 0.89 17.79
N LYS A 36 -2.42 2.17 17.55
CA LYS A 36 -3.69 2.64 17.00
C LYS A 36 -3.48 3.21 15.60
N PRO A 37 -4.33 2.83 14.63
CA PRO A 37 -4.29 3.45 13.31
C PRO A 37 -4.71 4.92 13.38
N VAL A 38 -4.24 5.70 12.42
CA VAL A 38 -4.61 7.10 12.22
C VAL A 38 -5.26 7.24 10.85
N SER A 39 -6.33 8.04 10.75
CA SER A 39 -6.91 8.42 9.46
C SER A 39 -6.79 9.92 9.24
N LEU A 40 -6.22 10.29 8.10
CA LEU A 40 -5.91 11.66 7.68
C LEU A 40 -6.67 11.98 6.39
N ILE A 41 -6.96 13.27 6.17
CA ILE A 41 -7.63 13.77 4.97
C ILE A 41 -6.98 15.07 4.49
N GLY A 42 -7.11 15.37 3.19
CA GLY A 42 -6.71 16.66 2.62
C GLY A 42 -5.23 17.00 2.89
N GLN A 43 -4.97 18.17 3.44
CA GLN A 43 -3.60 18.68 3.64
C GLN A 43 -2.79 17.85 4.66
N GLU A 44 -3.44 17.30 5.69
CA GLU A 44 -2.75 16.45 6.66
C GLU A 44 -2.26 15.15 6.03
N ALA A 45 -3.07 14.55 5.14
CA ALA A 45 -2.69 13.38 4.38
C ALA A 45 -1.49 13.68 3.47
N LYS A 46 -1.52 14.80 2.75
CA LYS A 46 -0.42 15.22 1.86
C LYS A 46 0.89 15.47 2.63
N ALA A 47 0.82 16.16 3.78
CA ALA A 47 1.99 16.38 4.63
C ALA A 47 2.56 15.08 5.25
N TYR A 48 1.71 14.07 5.46
CA TYR A 48 2.18 12.75 5.91
C TYR A 48 2.82 11.96 4.77
N GLN A 49 2.22 11.97 3.58
CA GLN A 49 2.74 11.33 2.38
C GLN A 49 4.12 11.89 1.97
N GLN A 50 4.35 13.21 2.05
CA GLN A 50 5.65 13.82 1.73
C GLN A 50 6.82 13.37 2.62
N ARG A 51 6.54 12.64 3.71
CA ARG A 51 7.56 12.14 4.65
C ARG A 51 7.74 10.62 4.57
N MET A 52 7.09 9.96 3.61
CA MET A 52 7.16 8.52 3.41
C MET A 52 7.25 8.19 1.93
N GLU A 53 7.98 7.15 1.57
CA GLU A 53 8.00 6.65 0.18
C GLU A 53 6.72 5.87 -0.12
N VAL A 54 5.63 6.60 -0.34
CA VAL A 54 4.30 6.07 -0.67
C VAL A 54 3.69 6.89 -1.82
N PRO A 55 2.75 6.31 -2.58
CA PRO A 55 2.18 6.97 -3.74
C PRO A 55 1.46 8.27 -3.39
N LYS A 56 1.32 9.13 -4.38
CA LYS A 56 0.59 10.39 -4.27
C LYS A 56 -0.87 10.15 -3.92
N VAL A 57 -1.33 10.88 -2.91
CA VAL A 57 -2.71 10.79 -2.40
C VAL A 57 -3.63 11.66 -3.26
N ALA A 58 -4.74 11.09 -3.73
CA ALA A 58 -5.79 11.83 -4.42
C ALA A 58 -6.59 12.70 -3.47
N ASP A 59 -7.32 13.66 -4.05
CA ASP A 59 -8.25 14.47 -3.28
C ASP A 59 -9.49 13.64 -2.89
N ASN A 60 -10.08 13.96 -1.73
CA ASN A 60 -11.29 13.34 -1.18
C ASN A 60 -11.21 11.86 -0.77
N THR A 61 -10.04 11.23 -0.74
CA THR A 61 -9.81 9.90 -0.15
C THR A 61 -9.52 9.99 1.34
N MET A 62 -9.40 8.83 2.01
CA MET A 62 -8.85 8.76 3.37
C MET A 62 -7.46 8.15 3.30
N PHE A 63 -6.50 8.77 3.96
CA PHE A 63 -5.15 8.23 4.12
C PHE A 63 -5.03 7.59 5.49
N ILE A 64 -4.86 6.28 5.52
CA ILE A 64 -4.86 5.50 6.76
C ILE A 64 -3.45 4.99 7.02
N VAL A 65 -3.00 5.15 8.26
CA VAL A 65 -1.68 4.76 8.72
C VAL A 65 -1.86 3.73 9.83
N HIS A 66 -1.37 2.51 9.62
CA HIS A 66 -1.27 1.50 10.66
C HIS A 66 0.14 1.52 11.23
N SER A 67 0.24 1.43 12.55
CA SER A 67 1.53 1.45 13.24
C SER A 67 1.54 0.57 14.47
N THR A 68 2.73 0.24 14.94
CA THR A 68 2.95 -0.37 16.25
C THR A 68 3.90 0.47 17.06
N THR A 69 3.79 0.39 18.38
CA THR A 69 4.68 1.12 19.31
C THR A 69 6.16 0.77 19.07
N LYS A 70 6.46 -0.50 18.76
CA LYS A 70 7.85 -0.98 18.61
C LYS A 70 8.45 -0.73 17.22
N TYR A 71 7.66 -0.87 16.15
CA TYR A 71 8.18 -0.84 14.77
C TYR A 71 7.75 0.39 13.98
N GLY A 72 7.01 1.33 14.58
CA GLY A 72 6.47 2.48 13.88
C GLY A 72 5.42 2.07 12.84
N VAL A 73 5.36 2.78 11.71
CA VAL A 73 4.43 2.49 10.62
C VAL A 73 4.64 1.08 10.08
N THR A 74 3.59 0.28 10.09
CA THR A 74 3.57 -1.08 9.54
C THR A 74 3.13 -1.07 8.09
N TYR A 75 2.06 -0.37 7.76
CA TYR A 75 1.69 -0.06 6.38
C TYR A 75 0.73 1.13 6.36
N THR A 76 0.47 1.61 5.16
CA THR A 76 -0.46 2.72 4.88
C THR A 76 -1.38 2.33 3.75
N GLU A 77 -2.57 2.90 3.70
CA GLU A 77 -3.53 2.67 2.63
C GLU A 77 -4.25 3.97 2.26
N GLU A 78 -4.49 4.15 0.96
CA GLU A 78 -5.40 5.18 0.48
C GLU A 78 -6.77 4.56 0.21
N TRP A 79 -7.77 4.97 0.98
CA TRP A 79 -9.10 4.42 0.95
C TRP A 79 -10.09 5.30 0.17
N ASP A 80 -10.72 4.70 -0.84
CA ASP A 80 -11.85 5.29 -1.57
C ASP A 80 -13.15 5.03 -0.79
N LYS A 81 -13.67 6.09 -0.17
CA LYS A 81 -14.92 6.05 0.61
C LYS A 81 -16.15 5.66 -0.21
N VAL A 82 -16.17 6.01 -1.50
CA VAL A 82 -17.32 5.79 -2.38
C VAL A 82 -17.33 4.34 -2.84
N ASN A 83 -16.19 3.85 -3.32
CA ASN A 83 -16.06 2.48 -3.83
C ASN A 83 -15.75 1.44 -2.74
N ARG A 84 -15.49 1.89 -1.50
CA ARG A 84 -15.16 1.06 -0.32
C ARG A 84 -14.06 0.06 -0.63
N THR A 85 -12.99 0.57 -1.22
CA THR A 85 -11.81 -0.19 -1.57
C THR A 85 -10.61 0.71 -1.47
N GLN A 86 -9.45 0.13 -1.18
CA GLN A 86 -8.20 0.89 -1.26
C GLN A 86 -7.80 1.12 -2.72
N ARG A 87 -7.38 2.35 -3.03
CA ARG A 87 -6.67 2.67 -4.29
C ARG A 87 -5.31 2.00 -4.31
N TRP A 88 -4.66 1.97 -3.16
CA TRP A 88 -3.40 1.27 -2.92
C TRP A 88 -3.16 1.05 -1.43
N ALA A 89 -2.32 0.07 -1.10
CA ALA A 89 -1.64 -0.01 0.19
C ALA A 89 -0.12 -0.02 -0.04
N ALA A 90 0.61 0.69 0.81
CA ALA A 90 2.05 0.89 0.69
C ALA A 90 2.78 0.63 2.01
N TYR A 91 3.97 0.06 1.92
CA TYR A 91 4.80 -0.31 3.04
C TYR A 91 6.27 -0.40 2.64
N SER A 92 7.15 -0.29 3.64
CA SER A 92 8.58 -0.50 3.46
C SER A 92 9.06 -1.75 4.20
N ILE A 93 10.14 -2.34 3.69
CA ILE A 93 10.89 -3.41 4.33
C ILE A 93 12.35 -2.97 4.51
N THR A 94 12.81 -2.92 5.74
CA THR A 94 14.16 -2.53 6.17
C THR A 94 14.73 -3.60 7.10
N ASP A 95 15.99 -3.45 7.53
CA ASP A 95 16.57 -4.38 8.51
C ASP A 95 15.84 -4.39 9.86
N ALA A 96 15.21 -3.28 10.22
CA ALA A 96 14.49 -3.13 11.49
C ALA A 96 13.17 -3.92 11.53
N ASN A 97 12.53 -4.13 10.37
CA ASN A 97 11.21 -4.76 10.28
C ASN A 97 11.20 -6.09 9.50
N ALA A 98 12.26 -6.43 8.75
CA ALA A 98 12.45 -7.75 8.14
C ALA A 98 12.89 -8.80 9.17
N VAL A 99 12.02 -9.08 10.14
CA VAL A 99 12.24 -10.05 11.22
C VAL A 99 10.99 -10.90 11.42
N SER A 100 11.17 -12.21 11.60
CA SER A 100 10.08 -13.18 11.74
C SER A 100 9.97 -13.64 13.20
N ILE A 101 9.35 -12.82 14.04
CA ILE A 101 9.18 -13.08 15.48
C ILE A 101 7.83 -13.76 15.73
N TRP A 102 6.79 -13.34 15.01
CA TRP A 102 5.47 -13.95 15.03
C TRP A 102 5.40 -15.11 14.05
N ASN A 103 4.79 -16.22 14.46
CA ASN A 103 4.43 -17.31 13.57
C ASN A 103 2.94 -17.19 13.23
N ARG A 104 2.62 -16.97 11.96
CA ARG A 104 1.23 -16.79 11.51
C ARG A 104 0.31 -17.99 11.81
N ASN A 105 0.87 -19.20 11.95
CA ASN A 105 0.09 -20.38 12.28
C ASN A 105 -0.42 -20.38 13.74
N ASN A 106 0.05 -19.43 14.56
CA ASN A 106 -0.36 -19.29 15.96
C ASN A 106 -1.65 -18.49 16.14
N TRP A 107 -2.33 -18.04 15.08
CA TRP A 107 -3.58 -17.29 15.23
C TRP A 107 -4.67 -18.09 15.95
N LYS A 108 -4.80 -19.38 15.62
CA LYS A 108 -5.71 -20.29 16.32
C LYS A 108 -5.29 -20.44 17.78
N GLY A 109 -6.19 -20.07 18.70
CA GLY A 109 -5.96 -20.09 20.13
C GLY A 109 -5.31 -18.83 20.70
N SER A 110 -5.03 -17.81 19.86
CA SER A 110 -4.41 -16.58 20.32
C SER A 110 -5.43 -15.57 20.86
N ILE A 111 -4.95 -14.66 21.71
CA ILE A 111 -5.68 -13.46 22.10
C ILE A 111 -5.00 -12.27 21.45
N TRP A 112 -5.78 -11.41 20.80
CA TRP A 112 -5.29 -10.16 20.26
C TRP A 112 -6.39 -9.10 20.28
N LYS A 113 -6.01 -7.87 20.69
CA LYS A 113 -6.95 -6.77 20.98
C LYS A 113 -8.10 -7.15 21.93
N GLY A 114 -7.83 -8.04 22.88
CA GLY A 114 -8.79 -8.51 23.88
C GLY A 114 -9.81 -9.54 23.38
N ALA A 115 -9.70 -10.00 22.13
CA ALA A 115 -10.55 -11.04 21.55
C ALA A 115 -9.77 -12.35 21.36
N TYR A 116 -10.47 -13.47 21.57
CA TYR A 116 -9.97 -14.81 21.24
C TYR A 116 -10.19 -15.12 19.75
N TRP A 117 -9.20 -15.72 19.10
CA TRP A 117 -9.24 -16.08 17.69
C TRP A 117 -9.09 -17.59 17.48
N ASP A 118 -10.01 -18.21 16.73
CA ASP A 118 -9.97 -19.63 16.34
C ASP A 118 -9.41 -19.84 14.91
N GLY A 119 -8.71 -18.85 14.40
CA GLY A 119 -8.15 -18.81 13.04
C GLY A 119 -7.65 -17.41 12.69
N ASP A 120 -7.38 -17.19 11.41
CA ASP A 120 -6.92 -15.90 10.90
C ASP A 120 -7.86 -14.74 11.32
N PRO A 121 -7.34 -13.62 11.86
CA PRO A 121 -8.12 -12.63 12.58
C PRO A 121 -8.75 -11.57 11.67
N PHE A 122 -9.50 -12.01 10.65
CA PHE A 122 -10.19 -11.10 9.73
C PHE A 122 -11.20 -10.23 10.49
N GLN A 123 -11.04 -8.91 10.40
CA GLN A 123 -11.87 -7.96 11.16
C GLN A 123 -12.08 -6.64 10.40
N GLU A 124 -13.13 -5.92 10.76
CA GLU A 124 -13.34 -4.57 10.24
C GLU A 124 -12.25 -3.60 10.70
N ASP A 125 -11.87 -2.67 9.82
CA ASP A 125 -11.06 -1.54 10.25
C ASP A 125 -11.94 -0.45 10.87
N SER A 126 -11.86 -0.32 12.19
CA SER A 126 -12.71 0.61 12.92
C SER A 126 -12.33 2.08 12.75
N ILE A 127 -11.17 2.38 12.16
CA ILE A 127 -10.74 3.76 11.87
C ILE A 127 -11.55 4.35 10.71
N ILE A 128 -12.05 3.51 9.80
CA ILE A 128 -12.88 3.94 8.67
C ILE A 128 -14.31 4.11 9.17
N PRO A 129 -15.00 5.25 9.04
CA PRO A 129 -16.37 5.40 9.51
C PRO A 129 -17.29 4.29 8.99
N TYR A 130 -18.25 3.86 9.81
CA TYR A 130 -19.14 2.73 9.52
C TYR A 130 -19.78 2.77 8.11
N MET A 131 -20.16 3.95 7.63
CA MET A 131 -20.78 4.10 6.31
C MET A 131 -19.82 3.93 5.11
N TYR A 132 -18.50 3.95 5.35
CA TYR A 132 -17.45 3.89 4.33
C TYR A 132 -16.57 2.65 4.43
N ARG A 133 -16.72 1.82 5.47
CA ARG A 133 -15.92 0.61 5.66
C ARG A 133 -16.56 -0.61 4.99
N THR A 134 -15.77 -1.64 4.78
CA THR A 134 -16.26 -2.99 4.48
C THR A 134 -16.54 -3.76 5.76
N HIS A 135 -17.52 -4.65 5.70
CA HIS A 135 -17.94 -5.52 6.78
C HIS A 135 -17.70 -6.98 6.43
N ALA A 136 -17.62 -7.84 7.44
CA ALA A 136 -17.37 -9.27 7.21
C ALA A 136 -18.40 -9.88 6.24
N SER A 137 -19.68 -9.50 6.36
CA SER A 137 -20.77 -9.91 5.46
C SER A 137 -20.55 -9.59 4.00
N ASP A 138 -19.81 -8.52 3.70
CA ASP A 138 -19.60 -8.06 2.33
C ASP A 138 -18.60 -8.97 1.57
N HIS A 139 -17.85 -9.80 2.31
CA HIS A 139 -16.84 -10.72 1.77
C HIS A 139 -17.28 -12.20 1.79
N TYR A 140 -18.50 -12.53 2.22
CA TYR A 140 -18.99 -13.92 2.25
C TYR A 140 -19.91 -14.24 1.06
N ASN A 141 -20.01 -15.54 0.74
CA ASN A 141 -20.94 -16.11 -0.26
C ASN A 141 -20.83 -15.54 -1.69
N ASN A 142 -19.67 -15.02 -2.08
CA ASN A 142 -19.43 -14.45 -3.41
C ASN A 142 -18.45 -15.26 -4.27
N GLY A 143 -17.92 -16.37 -3.75
CA GLY A 143 -16.97 -17.24 -4.46
C GLY A 143 -15.55 -16.67 -4.64
N LEU A 144 -15.24 -15.55 -3.98
CA LEU A 144 -13.93 -14.90 -4.01
C LEU A 144 -13.25 -14.97 -2.64
N ASP A 145 -11.93 -15.03 -2.66
CA ASP A 145 -11.09 -14.93 -1.48
C ASP A 145 -11.04 -13.48 -0.97
N ARG A 146 -10.80 -13.34 0.34
CA ARG A 146 -10.31 -12.11 0.96
C ARG A 146 -8.81 -11.99 0.65
N GLY A 147 -8.52 -11.51 -0.56
CA GLY A 147 -7.16 -11.36 -1.07
C GLY A 147 -6.42 -10.24 -0.35
N HIS A 148 -5.31 -10.55 0.29
CA HIS A 148 -4.47 -9.56 0.95
C HIS A 148 -3.78 -8.68 -0.10
N ILE A 149 -3.69 -7.39 0.19
CA ILE A 149 -2.82 -6.49 -0.58
C ILE A 149 -1.46 -6.36 0.11
N VAL A 150 -1.43 -6.00 1.38
CA VAL A 150 -0.25 -6.17 2.23
C VAL A 150 -0.20 -7.62 2.70
N ASN A 151 0.79 -8.37 2.23
CA ASN A 151 0.96 -9.78 2.58
C ASN A 151 1.23 -9.94 4.08
N SER A 152 0.50 -10.86 4.73
CA SER A 152 0.73 -11.19 6.14
C SER A 152 2.17 -11.68 6.41
N ASN A 153 2.79 -12.41 5.45
CA ASN A 153 4.17 -12.89 5.57
C ASN A 153 5.21 -11.75 5.60
N ASP A 154 4.88 -10.56 5.11
CA ASP A 154 5.78 -9.40 5.17
C ASP A 154 5.72 -8.68 6.52
N ARG A 155 4.78 -9.03 7.40
CA ARG A 155 4.51 -8.35 8.67
C ARG A 155 4.66 -9.27 9.89
N LEU A 156 5.64 -10.17 9.87
CA LEU A 156 5.89 -11.15 10.95
C LEU A 156 6.69 -10.58 12.14
N MET A 157 7.00 -9.29 12.19
CA MET A 157 7.81 -8.68 13.26
C MET A 157 7.12 -8.61 14.62
N SER A 158 5.79 -8.73 14.66
CA SER A 158 4.99 -8.91 15.88
C SER A 158 3.59 -9.44 15.56
N GLN A 159 2.90 -10.02 16.56
CA GLN A 159 1.49 -10.38 16.44
C GLN A 159 0.63 -9.17 16.04
N ASN A 160 0.93 -7.98 16.58
CA ASN A 160 0.16 -6.78 16.28
C ASN A 160 0.32 -6.34 14.82
N ALA A 161 1.56 -6.29 14.32
CA ALA A 161 1.83 -5.92 12.93
C ALA A 161 1.23 -6.94 11.94
N ASN A 162 1.32 -8.24 12.25
CA ASN A 162 0.71 -9.26 11.42
C ASN A 162 -0.83 -9.16 11.47
N GLY A 163 -1.41 -8.96 12.65
CA GLY A 163 -2.86 -8.83 12.85
C GLY A 163 -3.45 -7.64 12.09
N GLN A 164 -2.71 -6.54 11.95
CA GLN A 164 -3.12 -5.39 11.14
C GLN A 164 -3.32 -5.76 9.67
N THR A 165 -2.58 -6.73 9.11
CA THR A 165 -2.78 -7.16 7.71
C THR A 165 -4.12 -7.85 7.48
N PHE A 166 -4.82 -8.28 8.54
CA PHE A 166 -6.13 -8.92 8.47
C PHE A 166 -7.31 -7.93 8.59
N TYR A 167 -7.05 -6.62 8.61
CA TYR A 167 -8.12 -5.65 8.45
C TYR A 167 -8.77 -5.79 7.07
N LEU A 168 -10.10 -5.75 7.02
CA LEU A 168 -10.86 -5.87 5.77
C LEU A 168 -10.60 -4.71 4.79
N SER A 169 -10.04 -3.60 5.25
CA SER A 169 -9.59 -2.52 4.37
C SER A 169 -8.38 -2.93 3.52
N ASN A 170 -7.52 -3.81 4.04
CA ASN A 170 -6.39 -4.42 3.31
C ASN A 170 -6.82 -5.59 2.39
N MET A 171 -8.13 -5.84 2.24
CA MET A 171 -8.66 -6.92 1.43
C MET A 171 -9.26 -6.40 0.13
N GLN A 172 -8.94 -7.05 -0.98
CA GLN A 172 -9.71 -6.93 -2.21
C GLN A 172 -10.19 -8.31 -2.66
N PRO A 173 -11.38 -8.41 -3.29
CA PRO A 173 -11.90 -9.69 -3.75
C PRO A 173 -10.98 -10.28 -4.82
N GLN A 174 -10.49 -11.49 -4.58
CA GLN A 174 -9.61 -12.20 -5.50
C GLN A 174 -10.14 -13.60 -5.81
N ASN A 175 -10.11 -14.01 -7.07
CA ASN A 175 -10.38 -15.37 -7.47
C ASN A 175 -9.27 -16.28 -6.89
N ASN A 176 -9.65 -17.43 -6.35
CA ASN A 176 -8.72 -18.34 -5.70
C ASN A 176 -7.57 -18.78 -6.62
N GLY A 177 -7.83 -19.09 -7.89
CA GLY A 177 -6.79 -19.49 -8.84
C GLY A 177 -5.88 -18.33 -9.29
N PHE A 178 -6.23 -17.09 -8.97
CA PHE A 178 -5.35 -15.92 -9.08
C PHE A 178 -4.56 -15.72 -7.77
N ASN A 179 -5.27 -15.65 -6.64
CA ASN A 179 -4.74 -15.39 -5.30
C ASN A 179 -3.67 -16.42 -4.90
N SER A 180 -3.98 -17.71 -5.02
CA SER A 180 -3.05 -18.82 -4.73
C SER A 180 -2.07 -19.15 -5.85
N GLY A 181 -2.24 -18.51 -7.02
CA GLY A 181 -1.42 -18.71 -8.21
C GLY A 181 -0.43 -17.57 -8.41
N ILE A 182 -0.57 -16.84 -9.52
CA ILE A 182 0.37 -15.80 -9.94
C ILE A 182 0.55 -14.70 -8.89
N TRP A 183 -0.50 -14.32 -8.15
CA TRP A 183 -0.40 -13.31 -7.09
C TRP A 183 0.56 -13.76 -5.99
N LEU A 184 0.33 -14.96 -5.42
CA LEU A 184 1.21 -15.57 -4.43
C LEU A 184 2.65 -15.72 -4.95
N ASN A 185 2.85 -16.09 -6.21
CA ASN A 185 4.19 -16.20 -6.81
C ASN A 185 4.92 -14.84 -6.83
N MET A 186 4.23 -13.77 -7.22
CA MET A 186 4.79 -12.41 -7.18
C MET A 186 5.05 -11.97 -5.73
N GLU A 187 4.13 -12.24 -4.80
CA GLU A 187 4.31 -11.90 -3.39
C GLU A 187 5.50 -12.63 -2.74
N ASN A 188 5.70 -13.91 -3.06
CA ASN A 188 6.85 -14.68 -2.58
C ASN A 188 8.17 -14.08 -3.09
N TRP A 189 8.21 -13.61 -4.33
CA TRP A 189 9.39 -12.94 -4.87
C TRP A 189 9.67 -11.61 -4.17
N VAL A 190 8.64 -10.77 -3.98
CA VAL A 190 8.75 -9.50 -3.23
C VAL A 190 9.22 -9.75 -1.80
N HIS A 191 8.65 -10.76 -1.14
CA HIS A 191 9.04 -11.19 0.20
C HIS A 191 10.52 -11.59 0.24
N ASN A 192 10.96 -12.48 -0.65
CA ASN A 192 12.34 -12.96 -0.69
C ASN A 192 13.35 -11.83 -0.95
N LEU A 193 13.04 -10.93 -1.89
CA LEU A 193 13.84 -9.73 -2.13
C LEU A 193 13.89 -8.84 -0.88
N GLY A 194 12.72 -8.60 -0.29
CA GLY A 194 12.51 -7.81 0.90
C GLY A 194 13.05 -8.44 2.18
N PHE A 195 13.44 -9.71 2.20
CA PHE A 195 14.06 -10.34 3.37
C PHE A 195 15.56 -10.63 3.16
N ASN A 196 16.06 -10.53 1.92
CA ASN A 196 17.48 -10.67 1.62
C ASN A 196 18.29 -9.39 1.97
N LYS A 197 18.81 -9.33 3.21
CA LYS A 197 19.55 -8.17 3.75
C LYS A 197 20.83 -7.83 2.97
N SER A 198 21.38 -8.80 2.24
CA SER A 198 22.58 -8.57 1.41
C SER A 198 22.30 -7.76 0.15
N LYS A 199 21.03 -7.59 -0.23
CA LYS A 199 20.62 -6.96 -1.49
C LYS A 199 20.03 -5.56 -1.33
N ARG A 200 19.59 -5.17 -0.13
CA ARG A 200 18.87 -3.91 0.07
C ARG A 200 19.32 -3.18 1.33
N ASN A 201 19.25 -1.85 1.28
CA ASN A 201 19.09 -1.01 2.47
C ASN A 201 17.60 -0.85 2.80
N ALA A 202 16.75 -0.68 1.78
CA ALA A 202 15.30 -0.63 1.93
C ALA A 202 14.60 -1.16 0.66
N LEU A 203 13.41 -1.72 0.84
CA LEU A 203 12.46 -2.00 -0.24
C LEU A 203 11.17 -1.25 0.05
N TYR A 204 10.68 -0.47 -0.91
CA TYR A 204 9.41 0.23 -0.84
C TYR A 204 8.44 -0.41 -1.82
N ILE A 205 7.24 -0.69 -1.34
CA ILE A 205 6.24 -1.46 -2.08
C ILE A 205 4.92 -0.74 -1.98
N ALA A 206 4.28 -0.49 -3.11
CA ALA A 206 2.86 -0.15 -3.19
C ALA A 206 2.14 -1.25 -3.98
N LYS A 207 0.94 -1.62 -3.57
CA LYS A 207 0.13 -2.64 -4.23
C LYS A 207 -1.32 -2.22 -4.29
N GLY A 208 -2.04 -2.75 -5.27
CA GLY A 208 -3.47 -2.54 -5.37
C GLY A 208 -4.10 -3.27 -6.53
N GLY A 209 -5.42 -3.24 -6.55
CA GLY A 209 -6.27 -3.71 -7.63
C GLY A 209 -7.02 -2.54 -8.24
N THR A 210 -7.13 -2.53 -9.57
CA THR A 210 -7.87 -1.51 -10.32
C THR A 210 -8.90 -2.14 -11.24
N THR A 211 -10.03 -1.44 -11.41
CA THR A 211 -11.06 -1.78 -12.38
C THR A 211 -10.80 -1.18 -13.77
N ILE A 212 -9.77 -0.33 -13.91
CA ILE A 212 -9.42 0.28 -15.19
C ILE A 212 -9.11 -0.82 -16.21
N SER A 213 -9.78 -0.76 -17.34
CA SER A 213 -9.64 -1.69 -18.46
C SER A 213 -8.96 -0.97 -19.61
N THR A 214 -7.67 -1.19 -19.83
CA THR A 214 -6.96 -0.68 -21.02
C THR A 214 -7.16 -1.56 -22.26
N ALA A 215 -7.74 -2.75 -22.10
CA ALA A 215 -8.05 -3.67 -23.20
C ALA A 215 -9.38 -4.39 -22.97
N SER A 216 -10.16 -4.57 -24.03
CA SER A 216 -11.40 -5.35 -24.07
C SER A 216 -11.12 -6.86 -23.97
N VAL A 217 -10.57 -7.34 -22.85
CA VAL A 217 -10.41 -8.78 -22.60
C VAL A 217 -11.69 -9.32 -21.96
N PRO A 218 -12.33 -10.37 -22.52
CA PRO A 218 -13.43 -11.05 -21.88
C PRO A 218 -12.94 -11.76 -20.61
N SER A 219 -13.31 -11.25 -19.42
CA SER A 219 -13.20 -12.01 -18.17
C SER A 219 -14.59 -12.57 -17.84
N PRO A 220 -14.71 -13.82 -17.38
CA PRO A 220 -16.00 -14.37 -16.92
C PRO A 220 -16.62 -13.55 -15.77
N PHE A 221 -15.84 -12.69 -15.12
CA PHE A 221 -16.29 -11.77 -14.06
C PHE A 221 -16.67 -10.36 -14.56
N LEU A 222 -16.60 -10.09 -15.86
CA LEU A 222 -17.06 -8.80 -16.44
C LEU A 222 -18.53 -8.52 -16.15
N ASN A 223 -19.34 -9.56 -15.92
CA ASN A 223 -20.77 -9.43 -15.65
C ASN A 223 -21.04 -8.91 -14.23
N SER A 224 -20.02 -8.85 -13.36
CA SER A 224 -20.12 -8.28 -12.02
C SER A 224 -18.80 -7.62 -11.62
N SER A 225 -18.51 -6.42 -12.15
CA SER A 225 -17.44 -5.52 -11.66
C SER A 225 -17.61 -5.07 -10.20
N GLU A 226 -18.58 -5.67 -9.53
CA GLU A 226 -19.31 -5.23 -8.36
C GLU A 226 -19.96 -6.47 -7.75
N ILE A 227 -19.72 -6.75 -6.47
CA ILE A 227 -20.49 -7.73 -5.70
C ILE A 227 -21.42 -6.96 -4.78
N SER A 228 -22.71 -7.21 -4.90
CA SER A 228 -23.73 -6.63 -4.02
C SER A 228 -24.02 -7.58 -2.87
N ALA A 229 -23.83 -7.11 -1.63
CA ALA A 229 -24.25 -7.80 -0.41
C ALA A 229 -25.35 -6.99 0.30
N LEU A 230 -26.34 -7.69 0.88
CA LEU A 230 -27.33 -7.07 1.77
C LEU A 230 -26.78 -7.06 3.19
N ASN A 231 -26.62 -5.86 3.76
CA ASN A 231 -26.07 -5.65 5.09
C ASN A 231 -26.97 -4.69 5.87
N HIS A 232 -27.70 -5.18 6.89
CA HIS A 232 -28.63 -4.38 7.72
C HIS A 232 -29.61 -3.49 6.90
N GLY A 233 -30.11 -3.98 5.77
CA GLY A 233 -31.00 -3.21 4.88
C GLY A 233 -30.28 -2.24 3.93
N ARG A 234 -28.94 -2.26 3.87
CA ARG A 234 -28.11 -1.54 2.89
C ARG A 234 -27.60 -2.50 1.83
N SER A 235 -27.75 -2.15 0.55
CA SER A 235 -27.00 -2.78 -0.53
C SER A 235 -25.60 -2.20 -0.53
N VAL A 236 -24.59 -3.04 -0.26
CA VAL A 236 -23.18 -2.66 -0.31
C VAL A 236 -22.57 -3.27 -1.56
N THR A 237 -21.98 -2.42 -2.38
CA THR A 237 -21.27 -2.84 -3.59
C THR A 237 -19.77 -2.81 -3.34
N ILE A 238 -19.12 -3.98 -3.33
CA ILE A 238 -17.64 -4.07 -3.35
C ILE A 238 -17.18 -4.17 -4.79
N ARG A 239 -16.24 -3.30 -5.18
CA ARG A 239 -15.62 -3.33 -6.49
C ARG A 239 -14.69 -4.54 -6.63
N VAL A 240 -14.83 -5.31 -7.71
CA VAL A 240 -13.92 -6.42 -8.03
C VAL A 240 -12.87 -5.90 -9.02
N PRO A 241 -11.57 -5.85 -8.65
CA PRO A 241 -10.52 -5.41 -9.56
C PRO A 241 -10.45 -6.26 -10.83
N ARG A 242 -10.10 -5.63 -11.95
CA ARG A 242 -9.82 -6.30 -13.23
C ARG A 242 -8.34 -6.67 -13.35
N TYR A 243 -7.47 -5.85 -12.77
CA TYR A 243 -6.03 -6.08 -12.71
C TYR A 243 -5.54 -5.83 -11.29
N PHE A 244 -4.54 -6.59 -10.89
CA PHE A 244 -3.74 -6.31 -9.71
C PHE A 244 -2.32 -5.94 -10.11
N TRP A 245 -1.71 -5.10 -9.30
CA TRP A 245 -0.40 -4.55 -9.58
C TRP A 245 0.42 -4.39 -8.30
N MET A 246 1.74 -4.32 -8.49
CA MET A 246 2.70 -3.99 -7.45
C MET A 246 3.71 -3.00 -8.04
N ALA A 247 3.93 -1.85 -7.41
CA ALA A 247 5.04 -0.95 -7.68
C ALA A 247 6.14 -1.20 -6.64
N ILE A 248 7.37 -1.38 -7.08
CA ILE A 248 8.48 -1.80 -6.23
C ILE A 248 9.67 -0.90 -6.49
N LEU A 249 10.21 -0.30 -5.42
CA LEU A 249 11.42 0.51 -5.44
C LEU A 249 12.43 -0.09 -4.45
N LEU A 250 13.55 -0.56 -4.97
CA LEU A 250 14.67 -1.08 -4.22
C LEU A 250 15.73 0.01 -4.06
N LYS A 251 16.10 0.31 -2.80
CA LYS A 251 17.35 0.99 -2.49
C LYS A 251 18.39 -0.07 -2.14
N ASP A 252 19.35 -0.30 -3.02
CA ASP A 252 20.35 -1.35 -2.88
C ASP A 252 21.39 -1.02 -1.78
N LYS A 253 22.39 -1.89 -1.58
CA LYS A 253 23.46 -1.67 -0.59
C LYS A 253 24.41 -0.53 -0.95
N ASN A 254 24.48 -0.13 -2.23
CA ASN A 254 25.28 0.97 -2.72
C ASN A 254 24.49 2.30 -2.75
N ASN A 255 23.26 2.32 -2.22
CA ASN A 255 22.32 3.44 -2.28
C ASN A 255 21.84 3.81 -3.70
N GLN A 256 21.91 2.86 -4.63
CA GLN A 256 21.29 2.98 -5.94
C GLN A 256 19.81 2.58 -5.86
N TYR A 257 18.99 3.25 -6.67
CA TYR A 257 17.57 3.01 -6.77
C TYR A 257 17.25 2.19 -8.01
N HIS A 258 16.41 1.17 -7.85
CA HIS A 258 15.91 0.32 -8.93
C HIS A 258 14.40 0.20 -8.80
N ALA A 259 13.67 0.40 -9.89
CA ALA A 259 12.22 0.29 -9.89
C ALA A 259 11.72 -0.76 -10.87
N ILE A 260 10.65 -1.45 -10.49
CA ILE A 260 9.93 -2.39 -11.35
C ILE A 260 8.48 -2.47 -10.89
N ALA A 261 7.58 -2.73 -11.82
CA ALA A 261 6.19 -3.02 -11.51
C ALA A 261 5.78 -4.41 -11.99
N PHE A 262 4.81 -4.99 -11.31
CA PHE A 262 4.02 -6.11 -11.79
C PHE A 262 2.63 -5.63 -12.20
N TRP A 263 2.07 -6.23 -13.25
CA TRP A 263 0.71 -6.06 -13.71
C TRP A 263 0.12 -7.39 -14.16
N ALA A 264 -0.88 -7.87 -13.43
CA ALA A 264 -1.50 -9.16 -13.71
C ALA A 264 -3.02 -9.01 -13.84
N GLU A 265 -3.57 -9.64 -14.88
CA GLU A 265 -5.02 -9.73 -15.08
C GLU A 265 -5.64 -10.63 -14.01
N HIS A 266 -6.75 -10.17 -13.44
CA HIS A 266 -7.49 -10.89 -12.43
C HIS A 266 -8.30 -12.04 -13.07
N ARG A 267 -7.63 -13.17 -13.25
CA ARG A 267 -8.16 -14.44 -13.75
C ARG A 267 -7.36 -15.60 -13.19
N ASP A 268 -7.90 -16.81 -13.29
CA ASP A 268 -7.12 -18.02 -12.95
C ASP A 268 -5.81 -18.01 -13.74
N ASN A 269 -4.71 -18.10 -12.98
CA ASN A 269 -3.38 -18.00 -13.55
C ASN A 269 -2.37 -18.69 -12.63
N GLN A 270 -1.85 -19.82 -13.10
CA GLN A 270 -0.90 -20.67 -12.40
C GLN A 270 0.53 -20.55 -12.98
N ASP A 271 0.79 -19.52 -13.78
CA ASP A 271 2.14 -19.26 -14.30
C ASP A 271 3.11 -18.98 -13.14
N THR A 272 4.31 -19.55 -13.25
CA THR A 272 5.39 -19.39 -12.28
C THR A 272 6.46 -18.42 -12.78
N ASN A 273 6.47 -18.09 -14.07
CA ASN A 273 7.41 -17.13 -14.64
C ASN A 273 6.88 -15.69 -14.47
N ILE A 274 7.04 -15.17 -13.26
CA ILE A 274 6.59 -13.81 -12.89
C ILE A 274 7.18 -12.69 -13.76
N LYS A 275 8.33 -12.92 -14.43
CA LYS A 275 8.95 -11.96 -15.36
C LYS A 275 8.00 -11.53 -16.48
N ASN A 276 7.09 -12.41 -16.89
CA ASN A 276 6.12 -12.15 -17.95
C ASN A 276 5.12 -11.03 -17.59
N TYR A 277 4.98 -10.71 -16.30
CA TYR A 277 4.00 -9.76 -15.77
C TYR A 277 4.64 -8.42 -15.40
N THR A 278 5.90 -8.21 -15.75
CA THR A 278 6.64 -7.00 -15.38
C THR A 278 6.41 -5.86 -16.37
N ILE A 279 6.28 -4.64 -15.85
CA ILE A 279 6.21 -3.39 -16.62
C ILE A 279 7.11 -2.33 -15.95
N SER A 280 7.34 -1.20 -16.62
CA SER A 280 8.00 -0.04 -16.00
C SER A 280 7.04 0.68 -15.04
N ILE A 281 7.55 1.56 -14.18
CA ILE A 281 6.68 2.37 -13.32
C ILE A 281 5.88 3.35 -14.17
N ASP A 282 6.50 4.05 -15.14
CA ASP A 282 5.78 4.93 -16.08
C ASP A 282 4.56 4.26 -16.73
N GLU A 283 4.72 2.99 -17.14
CA GLU A 283 3.62 2.25 -17.74
C GLU A 283 2.52 1.92 -16.71
N LEU A 284 2.90 1.64 -15.46
CA LEU A 284 1.95 1.45 -14.37
C LEU A 284 1.21 2.75 -14.04
N GLU A 285 1.89 3.89 -14.00
CA GLU A 285 1.30 5.21 -13.79
C GLU A 285 0.31 5.54 -14.90
N ALA A 286 0.69 5.32 -16.17
CA ALA A 286 -0.20 5.51 -17.31
C ALA A 286 -1.47 4.64 -17.23
N ARG A 287 -1.37 3.44 -16.67
CA ARG A 287 -2.51 2.52 -16.49
C ARG A 287 -3.41 2.86 -15.30
N THR A 288 -2.85 3.46 -14.25
CA THR A 288 -3.55 3.64 -12.96
C THR A 288 -3.92 5.10 -12.65
N GLY A 289 -3.23 6.06 -13.25
CA GLY A 289 -3.29 7.48 -12.88
C GLY A 289 -2.77 7.76 -11.47
N ILE A 290 -1.90 6.89 -10.94
CA ILE A 290 -1.25 7.03 -9.64
C ILE A 290 0.22 7.34 -9.90
N ASP A 291 0.74 8.31 -9.16
CA ASP A 291 2.15 8.71 -9.13
C ASP A 291 2.81 7.96 -7.95
N PHE A 292 3.73 7.03 -8.22
CA PHE A 292 4.14 5.98 -7.26
C PHE A 292 5.30 6.37 -6.34
N PHE A 293 6.33 7.03 -6.86
CA PHE A 293 7.52 7.41 -6.09
C PHE A 293 7.80 8.93 -6.11
N PRO A 294 6.78 9.79 -5.83
CA PRO A 294 6.84 11.26 -5.99
C PRO A 294 7.85 11.98 -5.09
N ASN A 295 8.47 11.27 -4.15
CA ASN A 295 9.40 11.84 -3.18
C ASN A 295 10.86 11.55 -3.54
N LEU A 296 11.11 10.78 -4.60
CA LEU A 296 12.43 10.71 -5.21
C LEU A 296 12.79 12.07 -5.82
N PRO A 297 14.09 12.43 -5.88
CA PRO A 297 14.52 13.56 -6.71
C PRO A 297 14.06 13.37 -8.16
N ASP A 298 13.52 14.42 -8.79
CA ASP A 298 12.91 14.36 -10.13
C ASP A 298 13.79 13.64 -11.19
N ASP A 299 15.12 13.83 -11.13
CA ASP A 299 16.06 13.21 -12.05
C ASP A 299 16.22 11.70 -11.80
N VAL A 300 16.26 11.30 -10.53
CA VAL A 300 16.28 9.89 -10.11
C VAL A 300 14.96 9.22 -10.46
N GLU A 301 13.83 9.85 -10.12
CA GLU A 301 12.48 9.37 -10.43
C GLU A 301 12.33 9.10 -11.93
N THR A 302 12.58 10.12 -12.76
CA THR A 302 12.50 10.02 -14.23
C THR A 302 13.38 8.88 -14.78
N GLU A 303 14.58 8.68 -14.21
CA GLU A 303 15.47 7.63 -14.68
C GLU A 303 14.98 6.22 -14.31
N VAL A 304 14.59 6.01 -13.05
CA VAL A 304 14.25 4.66 -12.55
C VAL A 304 12.87 4.22 -13.01
N GLU A 305 11.94 5.15 -13.18
CA GLU A 305 10.55 4.83 -13.52
C GLU A 305 10.36 4.48 -15.00
N ALA A 306 11.18 5.06 -15.89
CA ALA A 306 11.10 4.83 -17.34
C ALA A 306 11.59 3.45 -17.78
N LYS A 307 12.45 2.78 -17.00
CA LYS A 307 13.16 1.58 -17.42
C LYS A 307 12.52 0.30 -16.89
N LYS A 308 12.55 -0.75 -17.70
CA LYS A 308 12.29 -2.14 -17.28
C LYS A 308 13.57 -2.97 -17.48
N VAL A 309 14.47 -2.95 -16.51
CA VAL A 309 15.78 -3.62 -16.61
C VAL A 309 15.77 -4.94 -15.83
N LEU A 310 15.34 -6.02 -16.48
CA LEU A 310 15.17 -7.33 -15.81
C LEU A 310 16.48 -7.92 -15.25
N THR A 311 17.63 -7.51 -15.76
CA THR A 311 18.96 -8.00 -15.34
C THR A 311 19.42 -7.45 -14.00
N GLU A 312 18.77 -6.39 -13.48
CA GLU A 312 19.08 -5.81 -12.17
C GLU A 312 18.47 -6.62 -11.01
N TRP A 313 17.59 -7.57 -11.33
CA TRP A 313 16.78 -8.30 -10.37
C TRP A 313 17.21 -9.76 -10.25
N SER A 314 17.21 -10.26 -9.01
CA SER A 314 17.36 -11.70 -8.73
C SER A 314 15.98 -12.36 -8.78
N TRP A 315 15.78 -13.31 -9.69
CA TRP A 315 14.48 -13.95 -9.98
C TRP A 315 14.37 -15.34 -9.38
#